data_AF-A0A1Y4SDT7-F1
#
_entry.id   AF-A0A1Y4SDT7-F1
#
_cell.length_a   1.000
_cell.length_b   1.000
_cell.length_c   1.000
_cell.angle_alpha   90.00
_cell.angle_beta   90.00
_cell.angle_gamma   90.00
#
_symmetry.space_group_name_H-M   'P 1'
#
loop_
_entity.id
_entity.type
_entity.pdbx_description
1 polymer ?
#
loop_
_entity_poly.entity_id
_entity_poly.type
_entity_poly.pdbx_seq_one_letter_code
_entity_poly.pdbx_strand_id
1 'polypeptide(L)'
;MKNLKKVMALLAVAAMTLSLAACGQEQTTVSSDDTAAEETTDAAETTEETTDAAEETTDAAASGDLFDLANYKSDKDESEWTIAVVTKDNTAAWFQRMEEGVNEFGEATGINVIQTGPANADAASQVQVIDDMIAQGVDALCVVPIDPGAIEASLQNAMEQGIVVVTHEASNQVNTLFDIEAFTAEDFGAAIMDALAADMGEEGKYAMMVAYTTSTTHMEYANAQYARQQEAYPNMELINDGAIPSAESEESIDTAYERAKEILNANPDLAGFTGVASTDCPGIAQAVEELGLNVKVVGVGTPNEFRPYVESGTISTIKLWDPKDAGYAMCQTAAMILRGEEVGEGANLVAPGYESVTLVEGDNRCLVGDADITITIDNIDDYDF
;
A
#
# COMPACT_ATOMS: atom_id res chain seq x y z
N MET A 1 1.30 -59.88 -15.42
CA MET A 1 1.56 -60.43 -16.77
C MET A 1 1.03 -59.45 -17.80
N LYS A 2 1.95 -58.85 -18.58
CA LYS A 2 1.86 -58.53 -20.02
C LYS A 2 0.64 -57.74 -20.55
N ASN A 3 0.96 -56.51 -20.94
CA ASN A 3 0.80 -55.95 -22.28
C ASN A 3 -0.60 -55.94 -22.91
N LEU A 4 -1.19 -54.74 -22.98
CA LEU A 4 -1.88 -54.33 -24.19
C LEU A 4 -1.63 -52.83 -24.46
N LYS A 5 -0.55 -52.57 -25.20
CA LYS A 5 -0.23 -51.30 -25.85
C LYS A 5 -0.31 -51.53 -27.35
N LYS A 6 -0.90 -50.56 -28.07
CA LYS A 6 -0.75 -50.19 -29.50
C LYS A 6 -1.60 -50.92 -30.54
N VAL A 7 -2.53 -50.18 -31.16
CA VAL A 7 -2.68 -49.89 -32.61
C VAL A 7 -3.52 -48.60 -32.69
N MET A 8 -3.04 -47.42 -33.10
CA MET A 8 -2.77 -46.99 -34.48
C MET A 8 -1.70 -45.89 -34.54
N ALA A 9 -0.72 -46.09 -35.42
CA ALA A 9 0.12 -45.11 -36.11
C ALA A 9 -0.58 -44.73 -37.45
N LEU A 10 -0.28 -43.72 -38.27
CA LEU A 10 0.82 -42.79 -38.58
C LEU A 10 0.15 -41.46 -39.08
N LEU A 11 0.64 -40.21 -38.99
CA LEU A 11 1.93 -39.55 -39.33
C LEU A 11 2.25 -39.42 -40.84
N ALA A 12 2.44 -38.15 -41.27
CA ALA A 12 3.23 -37.60 -42.41
C ALA A 12 2.38 -36.74 -43.39
N VAL A 13 2.52 -35.40 -43.53
CA VAL A 13 3.65 -34.48 -43.89
C VAL A 13 3.39 -33.85 -45.27
N ALA A 14 3.80 -32.57 -45.41
CA ALA A 14 3.99 -31.74 -46.63
C ALA A 14 2.76 -30.91 -47.10
N ALA A 15 2.88 -29.64 -47.51
CA ALA A 15 3.98 -28.69 -47.55
C ALA A 15 3.46 -27.28 -47.93
N MET A 16 4.15 -26.25 -47.41
CA MET A 16 4.67 -25.04 -48.06
C MET A 16 3.78 -24.04 -48.85
N THR A 17 4.06 -22.78 -48.50
CA THR A 17 4.26 -21.57 -49.33
C THR A 17 3.04 -20.81 -49.85
N LEU A 18 2.86 -19.57 -49.35
CA LEU A 18 3.04 -18.34 -50.16
C LEU A 18 2.94 -17.08 -49.26
N SER A 19 4.04 -16.36 -49.09
CA SER A 19 4.06 -14.88 -49.05
C SER A 19 5.49 -14.36 -48.89
N LEU A 20 6.03 -13.75 -49.95
CA LEU A 20 7.20 -12.85 -49.87
C LEU A 20 7.19 -11.86 -51.05
N ALA A 21 7.80 -10.70 -50.78
CA ALA A 21 8.10 -9.51 -51.60
C ALA A 21 6.94 -8.48 -51.70
N ALA A 22 6.94 -7.32 -51.04
CA ALA A 22 7.96 -6.27 -50.80
C ALA A 22 8.33 -5.42 -52.03
N CYS A 23 7.97 -4.13 -51.95
CA CYS A 23 8.58 -2.90 -52.49
C CYS A 23 7.64 -1.77 -52.00
N GLY A 24 8.03 -0.66 -51.37
CA GLY A 24 9.29 0.06 -51.36
C GLY A 24 9.02 1.50 -51.81
N GLN A 25 9.16 2.44 -50.85
CA GLN A 25 9.49 3.86 -51.01
C GLN A 25 8.39 4.86 -51.43
N GLU A 26 8.10 5.81 -50.53
CA GLU A 26 7.68 7.16 -50.93
C GLU A 26 8.32 8.20 -50.00
N GLN A 27 9.09 9.10 -50.61
CA GLN A 27 9.75 10.24 -50.00
C GLN A 27 9.23 11.46 -50.75
N THR A 28 8.55 12.37 -50.06
CA THR A 28 8.40 13.76 -50.53
C THR A 28 8.22 14.69 -49.34
N THR A 29 9.32 15.36 -49.02
CA THR A 29 9.37 16.64 -48.30
C THR A 29 8.63 17.71 -49.08
N VAL A 30 7.74 18.48 -48.44
CA VAL A 30 7.48 19.88 -48.80
C VAL A 30 7.28 20.71 -47.53
N SER A 31 8.06 21.77 -47.46
CA SER A 31 8.10 22.86 -46.50
C SER A 31 6.89 23.80 -46.65
N SER A 32 6.48 24.45 -45.55
CA SER A 32 5.82 25.76 -45.61
C SER A 32 6.01 26.53 -44.30
N ASP A 33 6.94 27.48 -44.29
CA ASP A 33 6.72 28.78 -43.66
C ASP A 33 5.51 29.43 -44.36
N ASP A 34 4.59 30.07 -43.64
CA ASP A 34 4.62 31.53 -43.50
C ASP A 34 3.42 32.08 -42.71
N THR A 35 3.75 33.04 -41.85
CA THR A 35 3.00 34.26 -41.52
C THR A 35 1.56 34.16 -40.99
N ALA A 36 1.45 34.43 -39.68
CA ALA A 36 0.28 35.03 -39.06
C ALA A 36 0.19 36.52 -39.45
N ALA A 37 -0.98 36.95 -39.89
CA ALA A 37 -1.37 38.37 -39.95
C ALA A 37 -2.85 38.50 -39.58
N GLU A 38 -3.10 39.58 -38.84
CA GLU A 38 -4.34 40.06 -38.26
C GLU A 38 -5.54 40.03 -39.22
N GLU A 39 -6.73 39.77 -38.68
CA GLU A 39 -7.83 40.72 -38.93
C GLU A 39 -8.86 40.70 -37.79
N THR A 40 -9.34 41.91 -37.55
CA THR A 40 -10.26 42.41 -36.55
C THR A 40 -11.67 41.83 -36.73
N THR A 41 -12.50 41.85 -35.68
CA THR A 41 -13.78 42.56 -35.74
C THR A 41 -14.41 42.74 -34.36
N ASP A 42 -14.91 43.94 -34.22
CA ASP A 42 -15.64 44.61 -33.17
C ASP A 42 -17.06 44.02 -33.01
N ALA A 43 -17.57 43.92 -31.78
CA ALA A 43 -19.01 44.06 -31.50
C ALA A 43 -19.27 44.16 -29.99
N ALA A 44 -19.64 45.36 -29.59
CA ALA A 44 -20.12 45.74 -28.28
C ALA A 44 -21.50 45.16 -27.93
N GLU A 45 -21.68 45.01 -26.61
CA GLU A 45 -22.88 45.22 -25.78
C GLU A 45 -24.26 44.72 -26.24
N THR A 46 -24.87 43.90 -25.38
CA THR A 46 -26.25 44.16 -24.95
C THR A 46 -26.41 43.72 -23.50
N THR A 47 -26.61 44.71 -22.63
CA THR A 47 -27.07 44.59 -21.26
C THR A 47 -28.60 44.54 -21.25
N GLU A 48 -29.18 43.54 -20.59
CA GLU A 48 -30.51 43.64 -19.97
C GLU A 48 -30.44 43.08 -18.55
N GLU A 49 -30.80 43.93 -17.60
CA GLU A 49 -31.00 43.61 -16.18
C GLU A 49 -32.19 42.66 -16.01
N THR A 50 -32.10 41.75 -15.03
CA THR A 50 -33.26 41.42 -14.20
C THR A 50 -32.82 41.06 -12.78
N THR A 51 -33.51 41.68 -11.82
CA THR A 51 -33.26 41.73 -10.38
C THR A 51 -33.90 40.57 -9.61
N ASP A 52 -33.25 40.24 -8.48
CA ASP A 52 -33.76 39.66 -7.23
C ASP A 52 -34.42 38.25 -7.22
N ALA A 53 -33.76 37.31 -6.53
CA ALA A 53 -34.22 36.81 -5.23
C ALA A 53 -33.14 35.96 -4.55
N ALA A 54 -32.80 36.33 -3.32
CA ALA A 54 -31.90 35.59 -2.45
C ALA A 54 -32.53 34.27 -1.96
N GLU A 55 -31.81 33.17 -2.11
CA GLU A 55 -31.81 32.08 -1.15
C GLU A 55 -30.40 32.04 -0.57
N GLU A 56 -30.30 32.24 0.75
CA GLU A 56 -29.10 32.03 1.55
C GLU A 56 -28.65 30.58 1.39
N THR A 57 -27.72 30.36 0.47
CA THR A 57 -26.79 29.25 0.55
C THR A 57 -25.72 29.72 1.53
N THR A 58 -25.66 29.05 2.67
CA THR A 58 -24.60 29.26 3.66
C THR A 58 -23.26 28.99 2.98
N ASP A 59 -22.58 30.08 2.67
CA ASP A 59 -21.15 30.14 2.42
C ASP A 59 -20.44 29.41 3.58
N ALA A 60 -19.86 28.25 3.28
CA ALA A 60 -18.86 27.62 4.14
C ALA A 60 -17.68 27.19 3.28
N ALA A 61 -17.20 28.08 2.41
CA ALA A 61 -15.80 28.07 1.99
C ALA A 61 -15.02 28.87 3.02
N ALA A 62 -14.75 28.27 4.19
CA ALA A 62 -13.73 28.81 5.07
C ALA A 62 -12.37 28.49 4.42
N SER A 63 -11.76 29.49 3.79
CA SER A 63 -10.37 29.49 3.33
C SER A 63 -9.37 29.47 4.50
N GLY A 64 -9.66 28.67 5.53
CA GLY A 64 -8.84 28.48 6.72
C GLY A 64 -7.66 27.56 6.44
N ASP A 65 -6.70 27.56 7.36
CA ASP A 65 -5.62 26.57 7.34
C ASP A 65 -6.21 25.16 7.52
N LEU A 66 -6.15 24.33 6.47
CA LEU A 66 -6.67 22.97 6.48
C LEU A 66 -5.99 22.08 7.54
N PHE A 67 -4.86 22.50 8.11
CA PHE A 67 -4.12 21.71 9.10
C PHE A 67 -4.30 22.20 10.55
N ASP A 68 -5.07 23.27 10.77
CA ASP A 68 -5.49 23.71 12.10
C ASP A 68 -6.56 22.77 12.66
N LEU A 69 -6.18 21.95 13.65
CA LEU A 69 -7.05 20.95 14.27
C LEU A 69 -8.33 21.55 14.88
N ALA A 70 -8.30 22.84 15.27
CA ALA A 70 -9.49 23.51 15.82
C ALA A 70 -10.65 23.59 14.81
N ASN A 71 -10.37 23.49 13.50
CA ASN A 71 -11.38 23.49 12.44
C ASN A 71 -12.18 22.19 12.36
N TYR A 72 -11.71 21.12 13.00
CA TYR A 72 -12.28 19.78 12.91
C TYR A 72 -12.99 19.31 14.18
N LYS A 73 -12.99 20.14 15.23
CA LYS A 73 -13.72 19.84 16.44
C LYS A 73 -15.21 19.74 16.11
N SER A 74 -15.82 18.60 16.41
CA SER A 74 -17.24 18.36 16.18
C SER A 74 -18.10 18.90 17.32
N ASP A 75 -19.24 19.50 16.95
CA ASP A 75 -20.30 19.90 17.89
C ASP A 75 -21.37 18.80 18.07
N LYS A 76 -21.29 17.69 17.31
CA LYS A 76 -22.20 16.53 17.43
C LYS A 76 -21.86 15.69 18.67
N ASP A 77 -22.85 14.96 19.21
CA ASP A 77 -22.56 13.96 20.23
C ASP A 77 -21.73 12.81 19.64
N GLU A 78 -20.82 12.20 20.42
CA GLU A 78 -19.91 11.15 19.90
C GLU A 78 -20.67 9.96 19.29
N SER A 79 -21.86 9.64 19.82
CA SER A 79 -22.72 8.57 19.30
C SER A 79 -23.29 8.86 17.90
N GLU A 80 -23.18 10.09 17.43
CA GLU A 80 -23.61 10.51 16.08
C GLU A 80 -22.44 10.51 15.09
N TRP A 81 -21.20 10.39 15.55
CA TRP A 81 -20.03 10.38 14.69
C TRP A 81 -19.95 9.08 13.89
N THR A 82 -19.55 9.21 12.63
CA THR A 82 -19.11 8.08 11.80
C THR A 82 -17.66 8.24 11.40
N ILE A 83 -16.82 7.25 11.76
CA ILE A 83 -15.43 7.13 11.32
C ILE A 83 -15.36 6.01 10.28
N ALA A 84 -14.96 6.34 9.05
CA ALA A 84 -14.72 5.35 8.01
C ALA A 84 -13.24 5.04 7.88
N VAL A 85 -12.88 3.76 7.93
CA VAL A 85 -11.54 3.24 7.64
C VAL A 85 -11.57 2.60 6.25
N VAL A 86 -10.81 3.17 5.31
CA VAL A 86 -10.69 2.68 3.94
C VAL A 86 -9.33 2.01 3.75
N THR A 87 -9.32 0.68 3.61
CA THR A 87 -8.10 -0.13 3.47
C THR A 87 -7.68 -0.33 2.01
N LYS A 88 -6.49 -0.90 1.78
CA LYS A 88 -6.01 -1.29 0.43
C LYS A 88 -6.88 -2.41 -0.15
N ASP A 89 -7.26 -3.38 0.69
CA ASP A 89 -8.22 -4.44 0.37
C ASP A 89 -8.95 -4.92 1.65
N ASN A 90 -9.96 -5.78 1.52
CA ASN A 90 -10.71 -6.34 2.66
C ASN A 90 -10.61 -7.87 2.79
N THR A 91 -9.78 -8.51 1.98
CA THR A 91 -9.72 -9.97 1.88
C THR A 91 -8.45 -10.55 2.47
N ALA A 92 -7.35 -9.79 2.50
CA ALA A 92 -6.11 -10.21 3.12
C ALA A 92 -6.28 -10.33 4.64
N ALA A 93 -5.61 -11.32 5.25
CA ALA A 93 -5.67 -11.56 6.69
C ALA A 93 -5.21 -10.33 7.49
N TRP A 94 -4.25 -9.57 6.93
CA TRP A 94 -3.80 -8.28 7.47
C TRP A 94 -4.95 -7.30 7.74
N PHE A 95 -5.80 -7.05 6.74
CA PHE A 95 -6.92 -6.11 6.87
C PHE A 95 -8.12 -6.70 7.62
N GLN A 96 -8.29 -8.02 7.62
CA GLN A 96 -9.24 -8.68 8.52
C GLN A 96 -8.84 -8.48 9.99
N ARG A 97 -7.53 -8.58 10.30
CA ARG A 97 -7.01 -8.31 11.64
C ARG A 97 -7.15 -6.83 12.01
N MET A 98 -6.98 -5.91 11.06
CA MET A 98 -7.26 -4.49 11.27
C MET A 98 -8.72 -4.23 11.62
N GLU A 99 -9.66 -4.91 10.94
CA GLU A 99 -11.10 -4.76 11.17
C GLU A 99 -11.50 -5.09 12.61
N GLU A 100 -10.85 -6.09 13.23
CA GLU A 100 -11.07 -6.40 14.63
C GLU A 100 -10.75 -5.21 15.55
N GLY A 101 -9.69 -4.46 15.24
CA GLY A 101 -9.25 -3.30 16.03
C GLY A 101 -10.14 -2.09 15.83
N VAL A 102 -10.55 -1.86 14.58
CA VAL A 102 -11.56 -0.85 14.24
C VAL A 102 -12.87 -1.14 14.98
N ASN A 103 -13.36 -2.37 14.93
CA ASN A 103 -14.58 -2.77 15.63
C ASN A 103 -14.44 -2.66 17.15
N GLU A 104 -13.31 -3.09 17.72
CA GLU A 104 -13.04 -2.95 19.16
C GLU A 104 -13.07 -1.48 19.61
N PHE A 105 -12.50 -0.57 18.82
CA PHE A 105 -12.60 0.87 19.09
C PHE A 105 -14.05 1.35 19.13
N GLY A 106 -14.86 0.95 18.14
CA GLY A 106 -16.28 1.29 18.08
C GLY A 106 -17.06 0.75 19.28
N GLU A 107 -16.80 -0.50 19.68
CA GLU A 107 -17.42 -1.12 20.86
C GLU A 107 -17.03 -0.41 22.18
N ALA A 108 -15.76 -0.01 22.30
CA ALA A 108 -15.23 0.63 23.50
C ALA A 108 -15.74 2.07 23.68
N THR A 109 -15.95 2.80 22.58
CA THR A 109 -16.31 4.22 22.59
C THR A 109 -17.80 4.49 22.34
N GLY A 110 -18.49 3.57 21.67
CA GLY A 110 -19.85 3.77 21.17
C GLY A 110 -19.94 4.64 19.92
N ILE A 111 -18.82 5.01 19.31
CA ILE A 111 -18.75 5.71 18.02
C ILE A 111 -19.08 4.72 16.90
N ASN A 112 -19.83 5.16 15.89
CA ASN A 112 -20.07 4.34 14.70
C ASN A 112 -18.79 4.28 13.86
N VAL A 113 -18.22 3.09 13.71
CA VAL A 113 -17.03 2.86 12.90
C VAL A 113 -17.35 1.86 11.81
N ILE A 114 -16.79 2.10 10.63
CA ILE A 114 -16.93 1.21 9.48
C ILE A 114 -15.55 0.98 8.88
N GLN A 115 -15.20 -0.29 8.63
CA GLN A 115 -14.11 -0.60 7.71
C GLN A 115 -14.69 -0.97 6.36
N THR A 116 -14.09 -0.44 5.30
CA THR A 116 -14.41 -0.79 3.92
C THR A 116 -13.15 -0.66 3.07
N GLY A 117 -13.25 -1.03 1.81
CA GLY A 117 -12.11 -1.18 0.93
C GLY A 117 -12.59 -1.50 -0.48
N PRO A 118 -11.73 -1.35 -1.48
CA PRO A 118 -12.11 -1.46 -2.87
C PRO A 118 -12.45 -2.91 -3.27
N ALA A 119 -13.25 -3.05 -4.32
CA ALA A 119 -13.63 -4.35 -4.85
C ALA A 119 -12.44 -5.12 -5.47
N ASN A 120 -11.44 -4.37 -5.96
CA ASN A 120 -10.12 -4.90 -6.34
C ASN A 120 -9.07 -4.02 -5.66
N ALA A 121 -7.91 -4.59 -5.33
CA ALA A 121 -6.80 -3.87 -4.71
C ALA A 121 -6.09 -2.95 -5.74
N ASP A 122 -6.81 -1.97 -6.30
CA ASP A 122 -6.27 -0.97 -7.22
C ASP A 122 -6.67 0.45 -6.81
N ALA A 123 -5.80 1.41 -7.11
CA ALA A 123 -5.97 2.81 -6.70
C ALA A 123 -7.27 3.45 -7.23
N ALA A 124 -7.69 3.13 -8.46
CA ALA A 124 -8.89 3.72 -9.03
C ALA A 124 -10.16 3.23 -8.33
N SER A 125 -10.21 1.96 -7.93
CA SER A 125 -11.27 1.41 -7.10
C SER A 125 -11.25 2.01 -5.69
N GLN A 126 -10.07 2.25 -5.12
CA GLN A 126 -9.94 2.86 -3.78
C GLN A 126 -10.44 4.31 -3.76
N VAL A 127 -10.12 5.11 -4.79
CA VAL A 127 -10.65 6.48 -4.96
C VAL A 127 -12.17 6.50 -4.92
N GLN A 128 -12.84 5.54 -5.60
CA GLN A 128 -14.31 5.48 -5.60
C GLN A 128 -14.88 5.23 -4.19
N VAL A 129 -14.26 4.34 -3.41
CA VAL A 129 -14.69 4.07 -2.03
C VAL A 129 -14.49 5.30 -1.14
N ILE A 130 -13.36 6.00 -1.30
CA ILE A 130 -13.09 7.25 -0.58
C ILE A 130 -14.14 8.31 -0.92
N ASP A 131 -14.39 8.56 -2.20
CA ASP A 131 -15.38 9.54 -2.66
C ASP A 131 -16.79 9.19 -2.18
N ASP A 132 -17.15 7.90 -2.13
CA ASP A 132 -18.41 7.42 -1.59
C ASP A 132 -18.55 7.68 -0.07
N MET A 133 -17.46 7.54 0.70
CA MET A 133 -17.46 7.87 2.13
C MET A 133 -17.60 9.38 2.36
N ILE A 134 -16.90 10.19 1.55
CA ILE A 134 -17.02 11.65 1.58
C ILE A 134 -18.46 12.07 1.24
N ALA A 135 -19.05 11.51 0.19
CA ALA A 135 -20.43 11.81 -0.22
C ALA A 135 -21.48 11.40 0.83
N GLN A 136 -21.18 10.39 1.66
CA GLN A 136 -22.01 10.01 2.80
C GLN A 136 -21.88 10.94 4.01
N GLY A 137 -20.90 11.86 3.99
CA GLY A 137 -20.71 12.85 5.05
C GLY A 137 -20.22 12.25 6.36
N VAL A 138 -19.30 11.28 6.29
CA VAL A 138 -18.62 10.75 7.47
C VAL A 138 -17.87 11.87 8.20
N ASP A 139 -17.71 11.75 9.52
CA ASP A 139 -17.04 12.75 10.35
C ASP A 139 -15.52 12.62 10.28
N ALA A 140 -15.03 11.40 10.08
CA ALA A 140 -13.62 11.14 9.83
C ALA A 140 -13.43 10.05 8.77
N LEU A 141 -12.33 10.19 8.04
CA LEU A 141 -11.84 9.29 7.04
C LEU A 141 -10.40 8.87 7.39
N CYS A 142 -10.25 7.62 7.79
CA CYS A 142 -8.98 6.94 8.01
C CYS A 142 -8.63 6.15 6.75
N VAL A 143 -7.44 6.29 6.18
CA VAL A 143 -7.08 5.60 4.92
C VAL A 143 -5.73 4.89 5.01
N VAL A 144 -5.69 3.64 4.53
CA VAL A 144 -4.45 2.92 4.21
C VAL A 144 -4.31 2.89 2.69
N PRO A 145 -3.52 3.77 2.07
CA PRO A 145 -3.53 3.95 0.61
C PRO A 145 -2.73 2.88 -0.14
N ILE A 146 -3.22 2.52 -1.33
CA ILE A 146 -2.45 1.75 -2.32
C ILE A 146 -1.43 2.65 -3.02
N ASP A 147 -1.87 3.86 -3.38
CA ASP A 147 -1.08 4.91 -4.02
C ASP A 147 -1.49 6.24 -3.38
N PRO A 148 -0.67 6.80 -2.46
CA PRO A 148 -0.96 8.07 -1.81
C PRO A 148 -1.23 9.22 -2.79
N GLY A 149 -0.50 9.25 -3.91
CA GLY A 149 -0.63 10.28 -4.94
C GLY A 149 -1.95 10.22 -5.69
N ALA A 150 -2.51 9.02 -5.88
CA ALA A 150 -3.78 8.83 -6.58
C ALA A 150 -4.99 9.35 -5.79
N ILE A 151 -4.90 9.38 -4.45
CA ILE A 151 -6.03 9.76 -3.58
C ILE A 151 -5.96 11.21 -3.08
N GLU A 152 -4.87 11.94 -3.35
CA GLU A 152 -4.64 13.32 -2.85
C GLU A 152 -5.82 14.26 -3.11
N ALA A 153 -6.36 14.26 -4.33
CA ALA A 153 -7.47 15.16 -4.69
C ALA A 153 -8.75 14.86 -3.89
N SER A 154 -9.04 13.57 -3.65
CA SER A 154 -10.18 13.15 -2.85
C SER A 154 -9.99 13.49 -1.37
N LEU A 155 -8.79 13.28 -0.83
CA LEU A 155 -8.48 13.63 0.57
C LEU A 155 -8.52 15.14 0.80
N GLN A 156 -7.99 15.95 -0.13
CA GLN A 156 -8.12 17.41 -0.06
C GLN A 156 -9.60 17.82 -0.01
N ASN A 157 -10.44 17.26 -0.88
CA ASN A 157 -11.88 17.52 -0.90
C ASN A 157 -12.56 17.10 0.42
N ALA A 158 -12.13 16.01 1.05
CA ALA A 158 -12.62 15.62 2.38
C ALA A 158 -12.30 16.67 3.44
N MET A 159 -11.04 17.12 3.50
CA MET A 159 -10.58 18.14 4.44
C MET A 159 -11.27 19.49 4.23
N GLU A 160 -11.49 19.90 2.97
CA GLU A 160 -12.23 21.11 2.63
C GLU A 160 -13.70 21.07 3.09
N GLN A 161 -14.27 19.87 3.25
CA GLN A 161 -15.61 19.65 3.82
C GLN A 161 -15.60 19.51 5.35
N GLY A 162 -14.44 19.66 6.00
CA GLY A 162 -14.29 19.52 7.45
C GLY A 162 -14.25 18.08 7.94
N ILE A 163 -14.04 17.10 7.05
CA ILE A 163 -13.85 15.70 7.42
C ILE A 163 -12.42 15.53 7.95
N VAL A 164 -12.28 14.94 9.14
CA VAL A 164 -10.97 14.57 9.70
C VAL A 164 -10.32 13.52 8.80
N VAL A 165 -9.12 13.80 8.27
CA VAL A 165 -8.36 12.81 7.50
C VAL A 165 -7.15 12.34 8.31
N VAL A 166 -7.04 11.02 8.48
CA VAL A 166 -5.89 10.34 9.10
C VAL A 166 -5.42 9.24 8.16
N THR A 167 -4.11 9.05 8.01
CA THR A 167 -3.55 7.98 7.19
C THR A 167 -2.68 7.03 8.00
N HIS A 168 -2.41 5.85 7.43
CA HIS A 168 -1.47 4.86 7.92
C HIS A 168 -0.78 4.22 6.72
N GLU A 169 0.50 3.88 6.85
CA GLU A 169 1.34 3.41 5.76
C GLU A 169 1.56 4.43 4.64
N ALA A 170 1.54 5.72 4.99
CA ALA A 170 1.55 6.83 4.03
C ALA A 170 2.33 8.04 4.55
N SER A 171 3.56 7.80 4.99
CA SER A 171 4.51 8.82 5.49
C SER A 171 4.70 10.04 4.57
N ASN A 172 4.38 9.91 3.27
CA ASN A 172 4.44 10.97 2.26
C ASN A 172 3.08 11.55 1.84
N GLN A 173 1.97 11.14 2.46
CA GLN A 173 0.64 11.65 2.14
C GLN A 173 0.54 13.13 2.53
N VAL A 174 0.15 14.01 1.62
CA VAL A 174 0.11 15.46 1.87
C VAL A 174 -1.22 15.88 2.51
N ASN A 175 -2.35 15.49 1.93
CA ASN A 175 -3.67 15.85 2.46
C ASN A 175 -4.11 14.89 3.58
N THR A 176 -3.44 14.99 4.73
CA THR A 176 -3.77 14.25 5.95
C THR A 176 -3.47 15.11 7.18
N LEU A 177 -4.29 15.03 8.24
CA LEU A 177 -4.00 15.75 9.48
C LEU A 177 -2.85 15.09 10.22
N PHE A 178 -2.84 13.77 10.26
CA PHE A 178 -1.74 12.96 10.77
C PHE A 178 -1.66 11.66 9.98
N ASP A 179 -0.44 11.23 9.72
CA ASP A 179 -0.15 9.86 9.36
C ASP A 179 0.30 9.10 10.61
N ILE A 180 0.00 7.80 10.70
CA ILE A 180 0.38 6.96 11.83
C ILE A 180 1.28 5.85 11.32
N GLU A 181 2.43 5.64 11.96
CA GLU A 181 3.35 4.56 11.60
C GLU A 181 3.72 3.75 12.84
N ALA A 182 3.85 2.44 12.67
CA ALA A 182 4.20 1.52 13.76
C ALA A 182 5.63 1.73 14.28
N PHE A 183 6.51 2.24 13.42
CA PHE A 183 7.95 2.39 13.59
C PHE A 183 8.52 3.21 12.42
N THR A 184 9.84 3.44 12.41
CA THR A 184 10.50 4.04 11.24
C THR A 184 10.76 3.01 10.14
N ALA A 185 10.57 3.41 8.89
CA ALA A 185 10.83 2.55 7.73
C ALA A 185 12.30 2.11 7.59
N GLU A 186 13.23 2.99 8.01
CA GLU A 186 14.67 2.72 7.99
C GLU A 186 15.03 1.54 8.91
N ASP A 187 14.63 1.60 10.18
CA ASP A 187 14.93 0.56 11.16
C ASP A 187 14.26 -0.77 10.79
N PHE A 188 13.01 -0.71 10.32
CA PHE A 188 12.26 -1.90 9.95
C PHE A 188 12.83 -2.60 8.70
N GLY A 189 13.13 -1.85 7.64
CA GLY A 189 13.77 -2.40 6.46
C GLY A 189 15.18 -2.93 6.74
N ALA A 190 15.96 -2.24 7.58
CA ALA A 190 17.25 -2.75 8.02
C ALA A 190 17.12 -4.08 8.79
N ALA A 191 16.13 -4.20 9.68
CA ALA A 191 15.89 -5.44 10.43
C ALA A 191 15.46 -6.61 9.53
N ILE A 192 14.66 -6.38 8.48
CA ILE A 192 14.33 -7.40 7.47
C ILE A 192 15.60 -7.89 6.77
N MET A 193 16.47 -6.97 6.36
CA MET A 193 17.73 -7.33 5.70
C MET A 193 18.69 -8.07 6.62
N ASP A 194 18.83 -7.64 7.87
CA ASP A 194 19.69 -8.28 8.86
C ASP A 194 19.25 -9.73 9.13
N ALA A 195 17.94 -9.98 9.20
CA ALA A 195 17.38 -11.31 9.33
C ALA A 195 17.63 -12.18 8.09
N LEU A 196 17.43 -11.64 6.88
CA LEU A 196 17.73 -12.37 5.63
C LEU A 196 19.23 -12.70 5.52
N ALA A 197 20.09 -11.74 5.85
CA ALA A 197 21.54 -11.92 5.80
C ALA A 197 22.00 -13.03 6.76
N ALA A 198 21.46 -13.05 7.98
CA ALA A 198 21.74 -14.13 8.94
C ALA A 198 21.36 -15.52 8.39
N ASP A 199 20.20 -15.62 7.73
CA ASP A 199 19.71 -16.86 7.12
C ASP A 199 20.54 -17.32 5.92
N MET A 200 21.05 -16.38 5.13
CA MET A 200 21.89 -16.64 3.97
C MET A 200 23.37 -16.87 4.33
N GLY A 201 23.77 -16.59 5.57
CA GLY A 201 25.17 -16.63 5.98
C GLY A 201 25.98 -15.44 5.42
N GLU A 202 25.32 -14.30 5.25
CA GLU A 202 25.88 -13.01 4.80
C GLU A 202 26.49 -13.02 3.39
N GLU A 203 26.15 -14.00 2.54
CA GLU A 203 26.62 -14.10 1.17
C GLU A 203 25.55 -14.61 0.19
N GLY A 204 25.69 -14.25 -1.09
CA GLY A 204 24.86 -14.78 -2.18
C GLY A 204 23.81 -13.81 -2.70
N LYS A 205 23.05 -14.27 -3.71
CA LYS A 205 22.06 -13.43 -4.39
C LYS A 205 20.71 -13.50 -3.72
N TYR A 206 20.01 -12.37 -3.69
CA TYR A 206 18.64 -12.32 -3.24
C TYR A 206 17.74 -11.51 -4.18
N ALA A 207 16.44 -11.75 -4.08
CA ALA A 207 15.41 -11.00 -4.77
C ALA A 207 14.52 -10.30 -3.73
N MET A 208 13.82 -9.25 -4.15
CA MET A 208 12.96 -8.45 -3.30
C MET A 208 11.66 -8.15 -4.02
N MET A 209 10.52 -8.41 -3.38
CA MET A 209 9.21 -8.10 -3.90
C MET A 209 8.48 -7.08 -3.03
N VAL A 210 7.57 -6.37 -3.69
CA VAL A 210 6.61 -5.42 -3.12
C VAL A 210 5.26 -5.71 -3.78
N ALA A 211 4.15 -5.24 -3.20
CA ALA A 211 2.88 -5.30 -3.93
C ALA A 211 2.83 -4.31 -5.10
N TYR A 212 3.14 -3.05 -4.82
CA TYR A 212 3.10 -1.95 -5.78
C TYR A 212 4.25 -0.98 -5.52
N THR A 213 4.88 -0.53 -6.60
CA THR A 213 5.92 0.51 -6.60
C THR A 213 5.38 1.90 -6.26
N THR A 214 4.06 2.08 -6.35
CA THR A 214 3.36 3.31 -5.93
C THR A 214 3.05 3.34 -4.44
N SER A 215 3.17 2.22 -3.73
CA SER A 215 2.96 2.17 -2.28
C SER A 215 4.20 2.69 -1.56
N THR A 216 4.01 3.72 -0.74
CA THR A 216 5.10 4.42 -0.05
C THR A 216 5.85 3.50 0.90
N THR A 217 5.18 2.88 1.87
CA THR A 217 5.84 2.01 2.86
C THR A 217 6.56 0.83 2.20
N HIS A 218 5.95 0.20 1.20
CA HIS A 218 6.60 -0.90 0.49
C HIS A 218 7.93 -0.48 -0.12
N MET A 219 7.95 0.68 -0.80
CA MET A 219 9.18 1.20 -1.38
C MET A 219 10.17 1.70 -0.32
N GLU A 220 9.72 2.30 0.77
CA GLU A 220 10.60 2.73 1.85
C GLU A 220 11.28 1.55 2.53
N TYR A 221 10.55 0.49 2.88
CA TYR A 221 11.10 -0.74 3.47
C TYR A 221 12.06 -1.44 2.51
N ALA A 222 11.70 -1.50 1.22
CA ALA A 222 12.53 -2.10 0.18
C ALA A 222 13.85 -1.33 -0.03
N ASN A 223 13.79 0.00 -0.09
CA ASN A 223 14.96 0.85 -0.19
C ASN A 223 15.85 0.77 1.06
N ALA A 224 15.26 0.75 2.26
CA ALA A 224 15.99 0.60 3.52
C ALA A 224 16.71 -0.76 3.61
N GLN A 225 16.07 -1.84 3.17
CA GLN A 225 16.71 -3.15 3.03
C GLN A 225 17.94 -3.11 2.13
N TYR A 226 17.82 -2.51 0.94
CA TYR A 226 18.94 -2.42 0.01
C TYR A 226 20.06 -1.51 0.53
N ALA A 227 19.73 -0.38 1.15
CA ALA A 227 20.70 0.49 1.79
C ALA A 227 21.48 -0.26 2.89
N ARG A 228 20.77 -1.02 3.73
CA ARG A 228 21.38 -1.85 4.77
C ARG A 228 22.29 -2.94 4.19
N GLN A 229 21.86 -3.60 3.12
CA GLN A 229 22.69 -4.58 2.41
C GLN A 229 24.01 -3.98 1.94
N GLN A 230 23.96 -2.81 1.29
CA GLN A 230 25.14 -2.13 0.79
C GLN A 230 26.09 -1.67 1.91
N GLU A 231 25.54 -1.29 3.06
CA GLU A 231 26.31 -0.86 4.23
C GLU A 231 27.03 -2.04 4.91
N ALA A 232 26.31 -3.14 5.17
CA ALA A 232 26.75 -4.18 6.10
C ALA A 232 27.12 -5.52 5.43
N TYR A 233 26.54 -5.83 4.27
CA TYR A 233 26.61 -7.17 3.66
C TYR A 233 27.13 -7.10 2.20
N PRO A 234 28.39 -6.72 1.98
CA PRO A 234 28.96 -6.52 0.64
C PRO A 234 29.13 -7.81 -0.18
N ASN A 235 28.97 -8.99 0.43
CA ASN A 235 29.00 -10.28 -0.26
C ASN A 235 27.61 -10.77 -0.68
N MET A 236 26.56 -10.02 -0.32
CA MET A 236 25.22 -10.21 -0.83
C MET A 236 24.98 -9.30 -2.04
N GLU A 237 24.11 -9.74 -2.93
CA GLU A 237 23.80 -9.01 -4.17
C GLU A 237 22.30 -9.10 -4.46
N LEU A 238 21.64 -7.94 -4.55
CA LEU A 238 20.30 -7.86 -5.12
C LEU A 238 20.39 -8.13 -6.62
N ILE A 239 19.58 -9.06 -7.13
CA ILE A 239 19.53 -9.37 -8.56
C ILE A 239 19.16 -8.15 -9.42
N ASN A 240 19.26 -8.29 -10.75
CA ASN A 240 18.92 -7.25 -11.72
C ASN A 240 19.71 -5.94 -11.51
N ASP A 241 21.00 -6.06 -11.18
CA ASP A 241 21.91 -4.93 -10.95
C ASP A 241 21.42 -3.95 -9.86
N GLY A 242 20.75 -4.48 -8.82
CA GLY A 242 20.24 -3.69 -7.70
C GLY A 242 18.94 -2.93 -7.98
N ALA A 243 18.19 -3.31 -9.03
CA ALA A 243 16.88 -2.73 -9.29
C ALA A 243 15.86 -3.14 -8.21
N ILE A 244 15.18 -2.14 -7.65
CA ILE A 244 14.14 -2.32 -6.62
C ILE A 244 12.78 -1.95 -7.22
N PRO A 245 11.75 -2.79 -7.07
CA PRO A 245 11.78 -4.19 -6.63
C PRO A 245 12.26 -5.12 -7.76
N SER A 246 12.41 -6.41 -7.45
CA SER A 246 12.58 -7.48 -8.46
C SER A 246 11.27 -7.81 -9.20
N ALA A 247 10.11 -7.69 -8.53
CA ALA A 247 8.78 -7.82 -9.12
C ALA A 247 7.70 -7.20 -8.21
N GLU A 248 6.52 -6.97 -8.79
CA GLU A 248 5.29 -6.55 -8.09
C GLU A 248 4.34 -7.74 -7.94
N SER A 249 3.79 -7.95 -6.74
CA SER A 249 2.78 -8.99 -6.47
C SER A 249 1.35 -8.53 -6.64
N GLU A 250 1.09 -7.23 -6.78
CA GLU A 250 -0.25 -6.69 -7.00
C GLU A 250 -1.24 -7.08 -5.87
N GLU A 251 -0.77 -7.11 -4.62
CA GLU A 251 -1.52 -7.54 -3.42
C GLU A 251 -2.16 -8.94 -3.57
N SER A 252 -1.50 -9.84 -4.30
CA SER A 252 -2.04 -11.16 -4.66
C SER A 252 -1.02 -12.26 -4.42
N ILE A 253 -1.40 -13.25 -3.60
CA ILE A 253 -0.59 -14.46 -3.33
C ILE A 253 -0.35 -15.24 -4.63
N ASP A 254 -1.36 -15.36 -5.49
CA ASP A 254 -1.25 -16.09 -6.77
C ASP A 254 -0.27 -15.41 -7.72
N THR A 255 -0.35 -14.07 -7.82
CA THR A 255 0.59 -13.29 -8.60
C THR A 255 1.99 -13.39 -8.00
N ALA A 256 2.12 -13.25 -6.67
CA ALA A 256 3.39 -13.38 -5.97
C ALA A 256 4.07 -14.73 -6.26
N TYR A 257 3.30 -15.82 -6.20
CA TYR A 257 3.76 -17.18 -6.49
C TYR A 257 4.27 -17.32 -7.94
N GLU A 258 3.52 -16.82 -8.93
CA GLU A 258 3.96 -16.90 -10.33
C GLU A 258 5.21 -16.04 -10.59
N ARG A 259 5.28 -14.82 -10.04
CA ARG A 259 6.49 -13.97 -10.14
C ARG A 259 7.69 -14.60 -9.45
N ALA A 260 7.51 -15.16 -8.27
CA ALA A 260 8.56 -15.87 -7.54
C ALA A 260 9.09 -17.06 -8.35
N LYS A 261 8.22 -17.87 -8.96
CA LYS A 261 8.63 -18.95 -9.86
C LYS A 261 9.42 -18.47 -11.06
N GLU A 262 9.01 -17.37 -11.69
CA GLU A 262 9.76 -16.78 -12.82
C GLU A 262 11.16 -16.37 -12.38
N ILE A 263 11.27 -15.67 -11.24
CA ILE A 263 12.54 -15.21 -10.66
C ILE A 263 13.43 -16.41 -10.29
N LEU A 264 12.91 -17.41 -9.59
CA LEU A 264 13.64 -18.60 -9.16
C LEU A 264 14.14 -19.43 -10.35
N ASN A 265 13.35 -19.55 -11.41
CA ASN A 265 13.77 -20.26 -12.63
C ASN A 265 14.85 -19.50 -13.40
N ALA A 266 14.78 -18.17 -13.43
CA ALA A 266 15.78 -17.33 -14.10
C ALA A 266 17.10 -17.24 -13.31
N ASN A 267 17.05 -17.40 -11.98
CA ASN A 267 18.17 -17.24 -11.06
C ASN A 267 18.38 -18.52 -10.22
N PRO A 268 18.94 -19.60 -10.80
CA PRO A 268 19.12 -20.87 -10.08
C PRO A 268 20.16 -20.80 -8.94
N ASP A 269 20.90 -19.70 -8.84
CA ASP A 269 21.85 -19.38 -7.77
C ASP A 269 21.29 -18.41 -6.72
N LEU A 270 19.99 -18.09 -6.77
CA LEU A 270 19.32 -17.29 -5.75
C LEU A 270 19.37 -18.04 -4.40
N ALA A 271 19.74 -17.34 -3.34
CA ALA A 271 19.86 -17.87 -1.99
C ALA A 271 18.83 -17.28 -1.02
N GLY A 272 18.32 -16.07 -1.30
CA GLY A 272 17.32 -15.40 -0.47
C GLY A 272 16.24 -14.67 -1.25
N PHE A 273 15.18 -14.33 -0.54
CA PHE A 273 14.04 -13.58 -1.03
C PHE A 273 13.47 -12.73 0.10
N THR A 274 13.10 -11.48 -0.18
CA THR A 274 12.28 -10.67 0.73
C THR A 274 10.97 -10.23 0.10
N GLY A 275 9.95 -10.05 0.94
CA GLY A 275 8.64 -9.53 0.58
C GLY A 275 8.15 -8.56 1.66
N VAL A 276 7.59 -7.42 1.26
CA VAL A 276 7.16 -6.37 2.21
C VAL A 276 5.65 -6.14 2.22
N ALA A 277 4.91 -6.77 1.30
CA ALA A 277 3.47 -6.91 1.40
C ALA A 277 3.12 -8.26 2.07
N SER A 278 2.02 -8.28 2.83
CA SER A 278 1.55 -9.49 3.54
C SER A 278 1.31 -10.69 2.62
N THR A 279 1.01 -10.43 1.34
CA THR A 279 0.76 -11.45 0.30
C THR A 279 2.02 -11.94 -0.41
N ASP A 280 3.14 -11.21 -0.33
CA ASP A 280 4.39 -11.55 -1.02
C ASP A 280 4.95 -12.89 -0.53
N CYS A 281 5.23 -12.98 0.78
CA CYS A 281 5.96 -14.08 1.36
C CYS A 281 5.23 -15.43 1.26
N PRO A 282 3.90 -15.54 1.47
CA PRO A 282 3.19 -16.80 1.24
C PRO A 282 3.34 -17.31 -0.20
N GLY A 283 3.23 -16.44 -1.20
CA GLY A 283 3.42 -16.81 -2.61
C GLY A 283 4.85 -17.23 -2.91
N ILE A 284 5.84 -16.48 -2.40
CA ILE A 284 7.26 -16.81 -2.53
C ILE A 284 7.58 -18.15 -1.87
N ALA A 285 7.15 -18.36 -0.63
CA ALA A 285 7.42 -19.60 0.12
C ALA A 285 6.79 -20.81 -0.56
N GLN A 286 5.56 -20.69 -1.04
CA GLN A 286 4.92 -21.74 -1.84
C GLN A 286 5.74 -22.10 -3.08
N ALA A 287 6.26 -21.10 -3.80
CA ALA A 287 7.10 -21.33 -4.98
C ALA A 287 8.42 -22.04 -4.64
N VAL A 288 9.09 -21.62 -3.55
CA VAL A 288 10.33 -22.22 -3.07
C VAL A 288 10.14 -23.69 -2.72
N GLU A 289 9.09 -24.00 -1.95
CA GLU A 289 8.80 -25.37 -1.50
C GLU A 289 8.38 -26.29 -2.65
N GLU A 290 7.53 -25.82 -3.57
CA GLU A 290 7.09 -26.61 -4.73
C GLU A 290 8.27 -26.99 -5.63
N LEU A 291 9.21 -26.07 -5.82
CA LEU A 291 10.42 -26.30 -6.62
C LEU A 291 11.48 -27.12 -5.85
N GLY A 292 11.27 -27.39 -4.56
CA GLY A 292 12.21 -28.14 -3.72
C GLY A 292 13.54 -27.40 -3.54
N LEU A 293 13.51 -26.07 -3.52
CA LEU A 293 14.69 -25.22 -3.38
C LEU A 293 14.97 -24.93 -1.91
N ASN A 294 16.23 -24.60 -1.61
CA ASN A 294 16.65 -24.14 -0.28
C ASN A 294 16.96 -22.64 -0.33
N VAL A 295 15.95 -21.85 -0.69
CA VAL A 295 15.99 -20.37 -0.70
C VAL A 295 15.36 -19.87 0.59
N LYS A 296 15.98 -18.89 1.23
CA LYS A 296 15.50 -18.28 2.47
C LYS A 296 14.53 -17.15 2.20
N VAL A 297 13.48 -17.05 3.00
CA VAL A 297 12.43 -16.05 2.83
C VAL A 297 12.25 -15.31 4.15
N VAL A 298 12.30 -13.97 4.12
CA VAL A 298 12.06 -13.10 5.28
C VAL A 298 11.21 -11.93 4.82
N GLY A 299 10.25 -11.50 5.63
CA GLY A 299 9.43 -10.37 5.25
C GLY A 299 8.24 -10.13 6.16
N VAL A 300 7.25 -9.44 5.59
CA VAL A 300 6.04 -8.98 6.27
C VAL A 300 4.87 -9.93 5.99
N GLY A 301 4.14 -10.30 7.04
CA GLY A 301 2.82 -10.92 6.93
C GLY A 301 2.37 -11.60 8.21
N THR A 302 1.16 -12.16 8.19
CA THR A 302 0.49 -12.59 9.43
C THR A 302 1.02 -13.92 9.97
N PRO A 303 1.07 -14.09 11.31
CA PRO A 303 1.53 -15.33 11.94
C PRO A 303 0.84 -16.58 11.39
N ASN A 304 -0.48 -16.56 11.22
CA ASN A 304 -1.25 -17.71 10.78
C ASN A 304 -0.99 -18.09 9.31
N GLU A 305 -0.83 -17.11 8.42
CA GLU A 305 -0.47 -17.39 7.02
C GLU A 305 0.97 -17.92 6.90
N PHE A 306 1.86 -17.49 7.78
CA PHE A 306 3.28 -17.84 7.74
C PHE A 306 3.60 -19.14 8.49
N ARG A 307 2.78 -19.54 9.46
CA ARG A 307 2.99 -20.72 10.32
C ARG A 307 3.47 -21.97 9.57
N PRO A 308 2.82 -22.43 8.48
CA PRO A 308 3.28 -23.63 7.79
C PRO A 308 4.71 -23.48 7.21
N TYR A 309 5.08 -22.29 6.76
CA TYR A 309 6.40 -21.99 6.19
C TYR A 309 7.48 -21.75 7.24
N VAL A 310 7.08 -21.32 8.44
CA VAL A 310 7.95 -21.25 9.62
C VAL A 310 8.24 -22.64 10.18
N GLU A 311 7.21 -23.49 10.27
CA GLU A 311 7.37 -24.88 10.70
C GLU A 311 8.23 -25.71 9.74
N SER A 312 8.14 -25.43 8.42
CA SER A 312 8.98 -26.10 7.41
C SER A 312 10.42 -25.57 7.38
N GLY A 313 10.67 -24.37 7.93
CA GLY A 313 11.96 -23.68 7.94
C GLY A 313 12.26 -22.91 6.64
N THR A 314 11.27 -22.71 5.77
CA THR A 314 11.36 -21.85 4.58
C THR A 314 11.43 -20.38 4.98
N ILE A 315 10.63 -19.98 5.97
CA ILE A 315 10.68 -18.66 6.61
C ILE A 315 11.23 -18.81 8.02
N SER A 316 12.30 -18.11 8.39
CA SER A 316 12.82 -18.16 9.76
C SER A 316 12.25 -17.06 10.66
N THR A 317 11.98 -15.90 10.06
CA THR A 317 11.71 -14.65 10.75
C THR A 317 10.62 -13.89 10.00
N ILE A 318 9.62 -13.44 10.75
CA ILE A 318 8.57 -12.54 10.31
C ILE A 318 8.80 -11.20 10.99
N LYS A 319 8.75 -10.13 10.21
CA LYS A 319 8.77 -8.76 10.70
C LYS A 319 7.37 -8.18 10.54
N LEU A 320 6.80 -7.68 11.62
CA LEU A 320 5.38 -7.31 11.67
C LEU A 320 5.10 -6.21 12.69
N TRP A 321 3.85 -5.81 12.78
CA TRP A 321 3.18 -5.09 13.86
C TRP A 321 1.73 -5.60 13.88
N ASP A 322 0.96 -5.39 14.95
CA ASP A 322 -0.42 -5.88 14.96
C ASP A 322 -1.35 -4.92 14.18
N PRO A 323 -1.96 -5.32 13.05
CA PRO A 323 -2.87 -4.47 12.28
C PRO A 323 -4.06 -3.97 13.08
N LYS A 324 -4.48 -4.76 14.06
CA LYS A 324 -5.57 -4.42 14.98
C LYS A 324 -5.23 -3.14 15.74
N ASP A 325 -4.01 -3.08 16.27
CA ASP A 325 -3.55 -1.97 17.09
C ASP A 325 -3.37 -0.71 16.25
N ALA A 326 -2.87 -0.85 15.01
CA ALA A 326 -2.81 0.25 14.05
C ALA A 326 -4.21 0.80 13.68
N GLY A 327 -5.17 -0.08 13.36
CA GLY A 327 -6.54 0.33 13.05
C GLY A 327 -7.24 1.03 14.23
N TYR A 328 -7.01 0.55 15.46
CA TYR A 328 -7.47 1.21 16.68
C TYR A 328 -6.83 2.60 16.82
N ALA A 329 -5.51 2.71 16.64
CA ALA A 329 -4.77 3.97 16.77
C ALA A 329 -5.23 5.03 15.76
N MET A 330 -5.54 4.63 14.52
CA MET A 330 -6.15 5.51 13.51
C MET A 330 -7.49 6.08 13.99
N CYS A 331 -8.40 5.21 14.43
CA CYS A 331 -9.72 5.62 14.91
C CYS A 331 -9.61 6.51 16.16
N GLN A 332 -8.71 6.17 17.08
CA GLN A 332 -8.44 6.95 18.28
C GLN A 332 -7.92 8.35 17.93
N THR A 333 -6.97 8.46 17.01
CA THR A 333 -6.44 9.75 16.53
C THR A 333 -7.55 10.60 15.93
N ALA A 334 -8.36 10.02 15.04
CA ALA A 334 -9.49 10.73 14.45
C ALA A 334 -10.50 11.22 15.49
N ALA A 335 -10.85 10.38 16.47
CA ALA A 335 -11.77 10.74 17.54
C ALA A 335 -11.19 11.83 18.48
N MET A 336 -9.89 11.81 18.78
CA MET A 336 -9.24 12.88 19.55
C MET A 336 -9.38 14.23 18.84
N ILE A 337 -9.17 14.26 17.52
CA ILE A 337 -9.34 15.48 16.71
C ILE A 337 -10.80 15.95 16.75
N LEU A 338 -11.77 15.05 16.55
CA LEU A 338 -13.19 15.37 16.64
C LEU A 338 -13.59 15.91 18.03
N ARG A 339 -13.00 15.39 19.12
CA ARG A 339 -13.19 15.91 20.49
C ARG A 339 -12.55 17.29 20.70
N GLY A 340 -11.64 17.71 19.82
CA GLY A 340 -10.80 18.89 20.00
C GLY A 340 -9.72 18.69 21.06
N GLU A 341 -9.25 17.45 21.23
CA GLU A 341 -8.12 17.10 22.08
C GLU A 341 -6.78 17.38 21.37
N GLU A 342 -5.72 17.54 22.16
CA GLU A 342 -4.38 17.71 21.60
C GLU A 342 -3.87 16.37 21.04
N VAL A 343 -3.36 16.41 19.81
CA VAL A 343 -2.68 15.29 19.14
C VAL A 343 -1.29 15.76 18.71
N GLY A 344 -0.27 14.92 18.90
CA GLY A 344 1.12 15.25 18.58
C GLY A 344 2.11 14.44 19.41
N GLU A 345 3.29 15.01 19.65
CA GLU A 345 4.37 14.40 20.43
C GLU A 345 3.86 13.90 21.81
N GLY A 346 4.11 12.63 22.10
CA GLY A 346 3.73 11.97 23.34
C GLY A 346 2.23 11.70 23.49
N ALA A 347 1.43 11.87 22.44
CA ALA A 347 0.02 11.49 22.46
C ALA A 347 -0.12 9.99 22.74
N ASN A 348 -1.16 9.64 23.51
CA ASN A 348 -1.47 8.26 23.84
C ASN A 348 -2.65 7.79 22.99
N LEU A 349 -2.37 6.91 22.02
CA LEU A 349 -3.39 6.36 21.12
C LEU A 349 -3.99 5.04 21.65
N VAL A 350 -3.71 4.71 22.92
CA VAL A 350 -4.23 3.59 23.73
C VAL A 350 -3.80 2.19 23.27
N ALA A 351 -3.61 1.99 21.98
CA ALA A 351 -3.20 0.71 21.41
C ALA A 351 -1.74 0.36 21.81
N PRO A 352 -1.43 -0.94 22.04
CA PRO A 352 -0.07 -1.42 22.28
C PRO A 352 0.95 -0.90 21.26
N GLY A 353 2.05 -0.32 21.76
CA GLY A 353 3.10 0.28 20.93
C GLY A 353 2.79 1.72 20.49
N TYR A 354 1.58 2.23 20.77
CA TYR A 354 1.15 3.59 20.44
C TYR A 354 0.75 4.40 21.68
N GLU A 355 1.08 3.95 22.89
CA GLU A 355 0.71 4.64 24.14
C GLU A 355 1.49 5.94 24.37
N SER A 356 2.57 6.16 23.62
CA SER A 356 3.33 7.41 23.58
C SER A 356 4.05 7.52 22.23
N VAL A 357 3.43 8.17 21.26
CA VAL A 357 4.00 8.34 19.91
C VAL A 357 5.02 9.47 19.83
N THR A 358 5.96 9.38 18.89
CA THR A 358 6.86 10.47 18.51
C THR A 358 6.33 11.17 17.26
N LEU A 359 6.31 12.50 17.26
CA LEU A 359 5.95 13.29 16.11
C LEU A 359 7.19 13.53 15.23
N VAL A 360 7.11 13.07 13.98
CA VAL A 360 8.09 13.35 12.93
C VAL A 360 7.43 14.28 11.91
N GLU A 361 8.02 15.46 11.72
CA GLU A 361 7.58 16.40 10.68
C GLU A 361 8.37 16.15 9.39
N GLY A 362 7.64 15.99 8.28
CA GLY A 362 8.18 15.78 6.94
C GLY A 362 7.23 16.34 5.89
N ASP A 363 6.80 15.50 4.94
CA ASP A 363 5.72 15.83 4.00
C ASP A 363 4.37 15.98 4.73
N ASN A 364 4.22 15.30 5.88
CA ASN A 364 3.12 15.44 6.81
C ASN A 364 3.58 15.43 8.29
N ARG A 365 2.60 15.42 9.20
CA ARG A 365 2.79 15.14 10.62
C ARG A 365 2.62 13.64 10.86
N CYS A 366 3.72 12.91 10.96
CA CYS A 366 3.70 11.47 11.19
C CYS A 366 3.85 11.15 12.68
N LEU A 367 2.93 10.37 13.23
CA LEU A 367 2.94 9.85 14.60
C LEU A 367 3.51 8.43 14.59
N VAL A 368 4.75 8.30 15.07
CA VAL A 368 5.51 7.04 15.04
C VAL A 368 5.42 6.34 16.39
N GLY A 369 5.00 5.07 16.40
CA GLY A 369 4.97 4.19 17.56
C GLY A 369 6.26 3.40 17.78
N ASP A 370 6.17 2.44 18.71
CA ASP A 370 7.16 1.39 19.01
C ASP A 370 6.43 0.04 18.99
N ALA A 371 5.85 -0.30 17.85
CA ALA A 371 4.95 -1.45 17.67
C ALA A 371 5.56 -2.59 16.83
N ASP A 372 6.87 -2.59 16.60
CA ASP A 372 7.57 -3.68 15.89
C ASP A 372 7.43 -5.02 16.63
N ILE A 373 7.11 -6.05 15.87
CA ILE A 373 7.01 -7.43 16.31
C ILE A 373 7.96 -8.27 15.45
N THR A 374 8.79 -9.05 16.11
CA THR A 374 9.61 -10.09 15.47
C THR A 374 9.10 -11.45 15.88
N ILE A 375 8.69 -12.24 14.89
CA ILE A 375 8.13 -13.58 15.10
C ILE A 375 9.06 -14.62 14.49
N THR A 376 9.29 -15.69 15.23
CA THR A 376 10.13 -16.84 14.87
C THR A 376 9.42 -18.11 15.30
N ILE A 377 10.02 -19.28 15.03
CA ILE A 377 9.50 -20.56 15.53
C ILE A 377 9.32 -20.60 17.05
N ASP A 378 10.04 -19.78 17.81
CA ASP A 378 10.01 -19.81 19.28
C ASP A 378 8.77 -19.11 19.88
N ASN A 379 8.14 -18.18 19.14
CA ASN A 379 7.01 -17.38 19.64
C ASN A 379 5.83 -17.29 18.66
N ILE A 380 5.87 -17.93 17.48
CA ILE A 380 4.75 -17.88 16.53
C ILE A 380 3.44 -18.43 17.11
N ASP A 381 3.49 -19.34 18.08
CA ASP A 381 2.32 -19.88 18.79
C ASP A 381 1.72 -18.90 19.81
N ASP A 382 2.38 -17.78 20.10
CA ASP A 382 1.83 -16.72 20.95
C ASP A 382 0.84 -15.80 20.21
N TYR A 383 0.79 -15.92 18.87
CA TYR A 383 -0.06 -15.12 18.00
C TYR A 383 -1.04 -16.00 17.23
N ASP A 384 -2.31 -15.59 17.15
CA ASP A 384 -3.40 -16.32 16.47
C ASP A 384 -4.18 -15.39 15.54
N PHE A 385 -3.47 -14.73 14.63
CA PHE A 385 -4.05 -13.93 13.56
C PHE A 385 -3.30 -14.11 12.25
#